data_AF-A0A5R8KES8-F1
#
_entry.id   AF-A0A5R8KES8-F1
#
_cell.length_a   1.000
_cell.length_b   1.000
_cell.length_c   1.000
_cell.angle_alpha   90.00
_cell.angle_beta   90.00
_cell.angle_gamma   90.00
#
_symmetry.space_group_name_H-M   'P 1'
#
loop_
_entity.id
_entity.type
_entity.pdbx_description
1 polymer ?
#
loop_
_entity_poly.entity_id
_entity_poly.type
_entity_poly.pdbx_seq_one_letter_code
_entity_poly.pdbx_strand_id
1 'polypeptide(L)'
;MPATLPDCDEVFSMFFDRWYDDDDRQRKGFTHTRPDMMVAFRPGYAALDLSPLSDASQKKVMARISTMFQTCKADWPSFLPVSGDIDERWIDAFDNHFNAGRIAALIEEADPEDFANSYVVSVCQFGAVLGHVMKLKEPRLLWVPDWPYWESSLYDPVTGQVIPPFHWAIKKFSSYGVDDGYVAKIGCMLDALNDSASP
;
A
#
# COMPACT_ATOMS: atom_id res chain seq x y z
N MET A 1 8.50 -12.84 26.15
CA MET A 1 8.91 -11.47 25.79
C MET A 1 7.94 -10.99 24.72
N PRO A 2 7.47 -9.74 24.72
CA PRO A 2 6.67 -9.24 23.60
C PRO A 2 7.49 -9.41 22.32
N ALA A 3 6.87 -9.95 21.27
CA ALA A 3 7.53 -10.11 19.99
C ALA A 3 7.95 -8.72 19.50
N THR A 4 9.25 -8.53 19.25
CA THR A 4 9.77 -7.26 18.73
C THR A 4 9.63 -7.32 17.22
N LEU A 5 8.81 -6.43 16.65
CA LEU A 5 8.69 -6.34 15.21
C LEU A 5 9.93 -5.67 14.60
N PRO A 6 10.37 -6.11 13.41
CA PRO A 6 11.39 -5.41 12.62
C PRO A 6 10.94 -3.99 12.22
N ASP A 7 11.89 -3.14 11.87
CA ASP A 7 11.61 -1.83 11.26
C ASP A 7 10.99 -1.97 9.85
N CYS A 8 10.27 -0.94 9.40
CA CYS A 8 9.63 -0.93 8.08
C CYS A 8 10.62 -1.11 6.92
N ASP A 9 11.83 -0.59 7.05
CA ASP A 9 12.86 -0.68 6.01
C ASP A 9 13.54 -2.05 6.03
N GLU A 10 13.65 -2.68 7.20
CA GLU A 10 14.13 -4.06 7.34
C GLU A 10 13.18 -5.03 6.63
N VAL A 11 11.86 -4.94 6.89
CA VAL A 11 10.89 -5.80 6.19
C VAL A 11 10.81 -5.49 4.70
N PHE A 12 10.98 -4.23 4.30
CA PHE A 12 11.06 -3.86 2.90
C PHE A 12 12.25 -4.55 2.22
N SER A 13 13.44 -4.46 2.83
CA SER A 13 14.66 -5.09 2.30
C SER A 13 14.51 -6.61 2.24
N MET A 14 13.96 -7.24 3.28
CA MET A 14 13.82 -8.70 3.34
C MET A 14 12.88 -9.25 2.26
N PHE A 15 11.70 -8.65 2.09
CA PHE A 15 10.61 -9.24 1.30
C PHE A 15 10.32 -8.54 -0.04
N PHE A 16 10.69 -7.27 -0.19
CA PHE A 16 10.29 -6.45 -1.35
C PHE A 16 11.48 -6.04 -2.23
N ASP A 17 12.63 -5.65 -1.68
CA ASP A 17 13.77 -5.12 -2.47
C ASP A 17 14.34 -6.13 -3.50
N ARG A 18 14.19 -7.43 -3.22
CA ARG A 18 14.56 -8.53 -4.13
C ARG A 18 13.86 -8.53 -5.50
N TRP A 19 12.73 -7.83 -5.63
CA TRP A 19 11.99 -7.76 -6.89
C TRP A 19 12.48 -6.69 -7.85
N TYR A 20 13.44 -5.89 -7.41
CA TYR A 20 14.00 -4.78 -8.18
C TYR A 20 15.24 -5.31 -8.90
N ASP A 21 15.33 -5.01 -10.19
CA ASP A 21 16.62 -5.06 -10.87
C ASP A 21 17.41 -3.78 -10.59
N ASP A 22 18.67 -3.74 -11.03
CA ASP A 22 19.56 -2.59 -10.75
C ASP A 22 19.06 -1.30 -11.40
N ASP A 23 18.43 -1.39 -12.57
CA ASP A 23 17.85 -0.25 -13.28
C ASP A 23 16.66 0.32 -12.49
N ASP A 24 15.79 -0.54 -11.95
CA ASP A 24 14.68 -0.15 -11.09
C ASP A 24 15.15 0.47 -9.78
N ARG A 25 16.19 -0.08 -9.13
CA ARG A 25 16.79 0.50 -7.93
C ARG A 25 17.34 1.90 -8.23
N GLN A 26 18.09 2.05 -9.32
CA GLN A 26 18.65 3.34 -9.71
C GLN A 26 17.58 4.37 -10.04
N ARG A 27 16.55 3.98 -10.80
CA ARG A 27 15.43 4.86 -11.19
C ARG A 27 14.67 5.38 -9.98
N LYS A 28 14.37 4.50 -9.03
CA LYS A 28 13.53 4.85 -7.87
C LYS A 28 14.32 5.65 -6.85
N GLY A 29 15.61 5.40 -6.70
CA GLY A 29 16.46 6.16 -5.78
C GLY A 29 16.08 5.99 -4.31
N PHE A 30 15.21 5.02 -3.98
CA PHE A 30 14.83 4.69 -2.62
C PHE A 30 15.38 3.31 -2.25
N THR A 31 16.01 3.24 -1.09
CA THR A 31 16.47 1.98 -0.46
C THR A 31 15.60 1.60 0.74
N HIS A 32 14.48 2.30 0.93
CA HIS A 32 13.65 2.29 2.12
C HIS A 32 12.18 2.55 1.73
N THR A 33 11.28 2.35 2.69
CA THR A 33 9.85 2.62 2.51
C THR A 33 9.60 4.11 2.25
N ARG A 34 8.61 4.41 1.40
CA ARG A 34 8.27 5.78 1.01
C ARG A 34 7.55 6.53 2.14
N PRO A 35 7.68 7.87 2.24
CA PRO A 35 6.81 8.71 3.07
C PRO A 35 5.33 8.47 2.81
N ASP A 36 4.48 8.80 3.80
CA ASP A 36 3.04 8.54 3.71
C ASP A 36 2.36 9.40 2.64
N MET A 37 2.82 10.64 2.47
CA MET A 37 2.43 11.52 1.37
C MET A 37 3.67 12.25 0.88
N MET A 38 3.71 12.55 -0.42
CA MET A 38 4.80 13.31 -1.03
C MET A 38 4.28 14.18 -2.18
N VAL A 39 4.92 15.31 -2.40
CA VAL A 39 4.70 16.12 -3.61
C VAL A 39 5.66 15.63 -4.68
N ALA A 40 5.15 14.91 -5.67
CA ALA A 40 5.97 14.37 -6.75
C ALA A 40 5.82 15.15 -8.05
N PHE A 41 4.67 15.79 -8.27
CA PHE A 41 4.33 16.41 -9.54
C PHE A 41 3.70 17.78 -9.34
N ARG A 42 3.83 18.65 -10.35
CA ARG A 42 3.04 19.89 -10.38
C ARG A 42 1.56 19.53 -10.62
N PRO A 43 0.61 20.27 -10.04
CA PRO A 43 -0.81 20.08 -10.36
C PRO A 43 -1.09 20.11 -11.87
N GLY A 44 -2.08 19.34 -12.31
CA GLY A 44 -2.58 19.39 -13.69
C GLY A 44 -1.99 18.39 -14.69
N TYR A 45 -1.03 17.53 -14.30
CA TYR A 45 -0.60 16.41 -15.15
C TYR A 45 -1.61 15.27 -15.16
N ALA A 46 -1.79 14.59 -16.30
CA ALA A 46 -2.63 13.40 -16.36
C ALA A 46 -1.92 12.21 -15.72
N ALA A 47 -2.62 11.45 -14.87
CA ALA A 47 -2.01 10.37 -14.08
C ALA A 47 -1.29 9.29 -14.91
N LEU A 48 -1.76 9.00 -16.13
CA LEU A 48 -1.13 8.02 -17.02
C LEU A 48 0.23 8.49 -17.55
N ASP A 49 0.41 9.81 -17.71
CA ASP A 49 1.67 10.41 -18.16
C ASP A 49 2.72 10.43 -17.03
N LEU A 50 2.29 10.19 -15.79
CA LEU A 50 3.15 10.10 -14.61
C LEU A 50 3.73 8.70 -14.42
N SER A 51 3.12 7.68 -15.03
CA SER A 51 3.62 6.31 -14.94
C SER A 51 4.86 6.15 -15.83
N PRO A 52 5.95 5.53 -15.33
CA PRO A 52 7.12 5.22 -16.15
C PRO A 52 6.88 4.04 -17.11
N LEU A 53 5.71 3.40 -17.02
CA LEU A 53 5.39 2.17 -17.74
C LEU A 53 4.66 2.47 -19.05
N SER A 54 4.88 1.61 -20.06
CA SER A 54 4.03 1.61 -21.26
C SER A 54 2.59 1.20 -20.94
N ASP A 55 1.61 1.62 -21.74
CA ASP A 55 0.19 1.29 -21.57
C ASP A 55 -0.08 -0.20 -21.35
N ALA A 56 0.64 -1.07 -22.06
CA ALA A 56 0.50 -2.51 -21.93
C ALA A 56 0.97 -3.00 -20.55
N SER A 57 2.07 -2.46 -20.03
CA SER A 57 2.58 -2.76 -18.69
C SER A 57 1.70 -2.15 -17.59
N GLN A 58 1.18 -0.94 -17.79
CA GLN A 58 0.21 -0.31 -16.89
C GLN A 58 -1.03 -1.19 -16.71
N LYS A 59 -1.60 -1.71 -17.82
CA LYS A 59 -2.75 -2.64 -17.76
C LYS A 59 -2.45 -3.91 -16.98
N LYS A 60 -1.25 -4.48 -17.12
CA LYS A 60 -0.82 -5.67 -16.36
C LYS A 60 -0.71 -5.38 -14.87
N VAL A 61 -0.09 -4.26 -14.50
CA VAL A 61 0.03 -3.82 -13.09
C VAL A 61 -1.34 -3.59 -12.48
N MET A 62 -2.22 -2.86 -13.17
CA MET A 62 -3.57 -2.61 -12.68
C MET A 62 -4.40 -3.90 -12.55
N ALA A 63 -4.23 -4.85 -13.48
CA ALA A 63 -4.84 -6.17 -13.35
C ALA A 63 -4.35 -6.90 -12.10
N ARG A 64 -3.05 -6.82 -11.77
CA ARG A 64 -2.46 -7.43 -10.57
C ARG A 64 -3.00 -6.81 -9.28
N ILE A 65 -3.09 -5.48 -9.22
CA ILE A 65 -3.71 -4.76 -8.10
C ILE A 65 -5.18 -5.19 -7.94
N SER A 66 -5.91 -5.27 -9.05
CA SER A 66 -7.29 -5.75 -9.06
C SER A 66 -7.39 -7.19 -8.54
N THR A 67 -6.49 -8.09 -8.96
CA THR A 67 -6.42 -9.45 -8.42
C THR A 67 -6.23 -9.45 -6.90
N MET A 68 -5.27 -8.70 -6.37
CA MET A 68 -5.03 -8.62 -4.91
C MET A 68 -6.27 -8.12 -4.16
N PHE A 69 -6.96 -7.12 -4.71
CA PHE A 69 -8.22 -6.64 -4.15
C PHE A 69 -9.33 -7.70 -4.19
N GLN A 70 -9.49 -8.43 -5.30
CA GLN A 70 -10.50 -9.49 -5.41
C GLN A 70 -10.19 -10.68 -4.51
N THR A 71 -8.92 -11.08 -4.35
CA THR A 71 -8.54 -12.17 -3.45
C THR A 71 -8.84 -11.82 -2.00
N CYS A 72 -8.64 -10.56 -1.59
CA CYS A 72 -9.05 -10.11 -0.26
C CYS A 72 -10.55 -10.37 0.03
N LYS A 73 -11.44 -10.13 -0.93
CA LYS A 73 -12.88 -10.41 -0.78
C LYS A 73 -13.19 -11.87 -0.51
N ALA A 74 -12.38 -12.79 -1.03
CA ALA A 74 -12.53 -14.21 -0.79
C ALA A 74 -11.86 -14.64 0.53
N ASP A 75 -10.67 -14.11 0.81
CA ASP A 75 -9.81 -14.60 1.88
C ASP A 75 -10.22 -14.03 3.25
N TRP A 76 -10.41 -12.71 3.34
CA TRP A 76 -10.57 -12.04 4.63
C TRP A 76 -11.82 -12.44 5.41
N PRO A 77 -12.99 -12.69 4.80
CA PRO A 77 -14.16 -13.16 5.55
C PRO A 77 -13.95 -14.48 6.30
N SER A 78 -12.92 -15.26 5.96
CA SER A 78 -12.60 -16.50 6.69
C SER A 78 -11.96 -16.25 8.07
N PHE A 79 -11.40 -15.05 8.30
CA PHE A 79 -10.68 -14.72 9.54
C PHE A 79 -10.99 -13.33 10.11
N LEU A 80 -11.72 -12.48 9.39
CA LEU A 80 -12.21 -11.18 9.83
C LEU A 80 -13.75 -11.17 9.92
N PRO A 81 -14.33 -10.48 10.90
CA PRO A 81 -15.78 -10.33 11.04
C PRO A 81 -16.35 -9.29 10.04
N VAL A 82 -16.12 -9.50 8.75
CA VAL A 82 -16.47 -8.56 7.67
C VAL A 82 -17.37 -9.22 6.63
N SER A 83 -18.21 -8.42 5.98
CA SER A 83 -19.09 -8.87 4.89
C SER A 83 -19.53 -7.69 4.03
N GLY A 84 -20.06 -7.99 2.84
CA GLY A 84 -20.54 -6.99 1.90
C GLY A 84 -19.41 -6.29 1.13
N ASP A 85 -19.66 -5.05 0.73
CA ASP A 85 -18.67 -4.24 0.02
C ASP A 85 -17.51 -3.81 0.93
N ILE A 86 -16.32 -3.71 0.32
CA ILE A 86 -15.11 -3.29 1.03
C ILE A 86 -15.18 -1.78 1.29
N ASP A 87 -15.08 -1.42 2.56
CA ASP A 87 -15.05 -0.04 3.08
C ASP A 87 -14.11 0.06 4.29
N GLU A 88 -14.15 1.17 5.03
CA GLU A 88 -13.32 1.39 6.22
C GLU A 88 -13.51 0.33 7.31
N ARG A 89 -14.66 -0.35 7.39
CA ARG A 89 -14.88 -1.42 8.38
C ARG A 89 -13.98 -2.61 8.12
N TRP A 90 -13.65 -2.87 6.85
CA TRP A 90 -12.68 -3.92 6.49
C TRP A 90 -11.27 -3.55 6.93
N ILE A 91 -10.90 -2.27 6.83
CA ILE A 91 -9.59 -1.77 7.28
C ILE A 91 -9.49 -1.86 8.81
N ASP A 92 -10.49 -1.38 9.53
CA ASP A 92 -10.53 -1.45 11.00
C ASP A 92 -10.49 -2.89 11.51
N ALA A 93 -11.26 -3.80 10.89
CA ALA A 93 -11.21 -5.23 11.23
C ALA A 93 -9.82 -5.83 10.96
N PHE A 94 -9.18 -5.46 9.85
CA PHE A 94 -7.84 -5.93 9.51
C PHE A 94 -6.79 -5.41 10.52
N ASP A 95 -6.86 -4.12 10.87
CA ASP A 95 -5.96 -3.49 11.84
C ASP A 95 -6.01 -4.17 13.21
N ASN A 96 -7.22 -4.45 13.69
CA ASN A 96 -7.45 -5.12 14.97
C ASN A 96 -7.00 -6.59 14.96
N HIS A 97 -7.07 -7.24 13.80
CA HIS A 97 -6.66 -8.64 13.63
C HIS A 97 -5.14 -8.80 13.54
N PHE A 98 -4.48 -7.94 12.76
CA PHE A 98 -3.02 -7.93 12.57
C PHE A 98 -2.34 -7.01 13.59
N ASN A 99 -2.34 -7.45 14.85
CA ASN A 99 -1.53 -6.85 15.91
C ASN A 99 -0.07 -7.32 15.84
N ALA A 100 0.79 -6.74 16.70
CA ALA A 100 2.22 -7.02 16.68
C ALA A 100 2.58 -8.50 16.84
N GLY A 101 1.85 -9.24 17.69
CA GLY A 101 2.10 -10.67 17.88
C GLY A 101 1.78 -11.49 16.64
N ARG A 102 0.68 -11.16 15.95
CA ARG A 102 0.28 -11.86 14.73
C ARG A 102 1.17 -11.53 13.55
N ILE A 103 1.58 -10.27 13.42
CA ILE A 103 2.54 -9.86 12.38
C ILE A 103 3.88 -10.55 12.61
N ALA A 104 4.38 -10.63 13.84
CA ALA A 104 5.63 -11.31 14.14
C ALA A 104 5.58 -12.79 13.75
N ALA A 105 4.50 -13.50 14.09
CA ALA A 105 4.31 -14.89 13.68
C ALA A 105 4.25 -15.04 12.15
N LEU A 106 3.57 -14.12 11.46
CA LEU A 106 3.49 -14.13 10.01
C LEU A 106 4.85 -13.93 9.34
N ILE A 107 5.69 -13.04 9.89
CA ILE A 107 7.05 -12.80 9.40
C ILE A 107 7.94 -14.02 9.65
N GLU A 108 7.85 -14.63 10.84
CA GLU A 108 8.64 -15.81 11.22
C GLU A 108 8.35 -17.03 10.34
N GLU A 109 7.09 -17.21 9.94
CA GLU A 109 6.66 -18.31 9.07
C GLU A 109 6.94 -18.07 7.57
N ALA A 110 7.19 -16.82 7.17
CA ALA A 110 7.35 -16.47 5.77
C ALA A 110 8.77 -16.78 5.27
N ASP A 111 8.86 -17.62 4.24
CA ASP A 111 10.10 -17.76 3.47
C ASP A 111 10.32 -16.49 2.61
N PRO A 112 11.38 -15.70 2.83
CA PRO A 112 11.66 -14.52 2.02
C PRO A 112 11.92 -14.86 0.54
N GLU A 113 12.37 -16.09 0.24
CA GLU A 113 12.60 -16.56 -1.15
C GLU A 113 11.30 -16.92 -1.88
N ASP A 114 10.20 -17.14 -1.16
CA ASP A 114 8.89 -17.37 -1.75
C ASP A 114 8.13 -16.05 -2.00
N PHE A 115 8.06 -15.65 -3.26
CA PHE A 115 7.33 -14.48 -3.72
C PHE A 115 5.81 -14.52 -3.51
N ALA A 116 5.26 -15.68 -3.15
CA ALA A 116 3.85 -15.89 -2.83
C ALA A 116 3.63 -16.21 -1.33
N ASN A 117 4.64 -15.97 -0.47
CA ASN A 117 4.50 -16.22 0.96
C ASN A 117 3.34 -15.40 1.57
N SER A 118 2.81 -15.92 2.68
CA SER A 118 1.64 -15.36 3.36
C SER A 118 1.84 -13.92 3.83
N TYR A 119 3.07 -13.53 4.19
CA TYR A 119 3.41 -12.16 4.56
C TYR A 119 3.24 -11.19 3.38
N VAL A 120 3.90 -11.46 2.25
CA VAL A 120 3.83 -10.65 1.04
C VAL A 120 2.40 -10.55 0.53
N VAL A 121 1.67 -11.68 0.50
CA VAL A 121 0.25 -11.70 0.11
C VAL A 121 -0.58 -10.81 1.02
N SER A 122 -0.45 -10.91 2.34
CA SER A 122 -1.22 -10.11 3.30
C SER A 122 -0.95 -8.61 3.13
N VAL A 123 0.32 -8.23 3.01
CA VAL A 123 0.72 -6.82 2.78
C VAL A 123 0.14 -6.30 1.47
N CYS A 124 0.25 -7.07 0.39
CA CYS A 124 -0.23 -6.63 -0.93
C CYS A 124 -1.75 -6.55 -1.02
N GLN A 125 -2.46 -7.48 -0.37
CA GLN A 125 -3.91 -7.39 -0.23
C GLN A 125 -4.32 -6.14 0.54
N PHE A 126 -3.68 -5.87 1.69
CA PHE A 126 -3.97 -4.69 2.49
C PHE A 126 -3.69 -3.39 1.71
N GLY A 127 -2.56 -3.29 1.00
CA GLY A 127 -2.25 -2.13 0.15
C GLY A 127 -3.28 -1.91 -0.97
N ALA A 128 -3.79 -2.98 -1.59
CA ALA A 128 -4.86 -2.87 -2.58
C ALA A 128 -6.19 -2.41 -1.97
N VAL A 129 -6.54 -2.87 -0.77
CA VAL A 129 -7.72 -2.43 -0.01
C VAL A 129 -7.60 -0.97 0.38
N LEU A 130 -6.45 -0.53 0.92
CA LEU A 130 -6.19 0.87 1.24
C LEU A 130 -6.41 1.75 0.01
N GLY A 131 -5.77 1.41 -1.11
CA GLY A 131 -5.92 2.18 -2.34
C GLY A 131 -7.36 2.22 -2.87
N HIS A 132 -8.13 1.13 -2.71
CA HIS A 132 -9.55 1.11 -3.04
C HIS A 132 -10.38 2.05 -2.14
N VAL A 133 -10.24 1.94 -0.82
CA VAL A 133 -11.02 2.73 0.13
C VAL A 133 -10.67 4.22 0.04
N MET A 134 -9.39 4.56 -0.12
CA MET A 134 -8.95 5.94 -0.34
C MET A 134 -9.64 6.54 -1.57
N LYS A 135 -9.71 5.80 -2.69
CA LYS A 135 -10.43 6.24 -3.89
C LYS A 135 -11.94 6.31 -3.73
N LEU A 136 -12.53 5.43 -2.91
CA LEU A 136 -13.96 5.49 -2.59
C LEU A 136 -14.28 6.78 -1.82
N LYS A 137 -13.39 7.18 -0.91
CA LYS A 137 -13.52 8.40 -0.09
C LYS A 137 -13.18 9.66 -0.85
N GLU A 138 -12.21 9.59 -1.75
CA GLU A 138 -11.75 10.71 -2.56
C GLU A 138 -11.65 10.29 -4.03
N PRO A 139 -12.76 10.39 -4.80
CA PRO A 139 -12.82 9.93 -6.19
C PRO A 139 -11.87 10.64 -7.15
N ARG A 140 -11.32 11.82 -6.79
CA ARG A 140 -10.33 12.51 -7.63
C ARG A 140 -8.97 11.81 -7.64
N LEU A 141 -8.70 10.93 -6.67
CA LEU A 141 -7.45 10.16 -6.63
C LEU A 141 -7.36 9.20 -7.82
N LEU A 142 -6.25 9.27 -8.54
CA LEU A 142 -5.98 8.46 -9.72
C LEU A 142 -4.84 7.48 -9.44
N TRP A 143 -4.96 6.24 -9.90
CA TRP A 143 -3.84 5.29 -9.80
C TRP A 143 -2.73 5.70 -10.78
N VAL A 144 -1.50 5.74 -10.29
CA VAL A 144 -0.28 5.84 -11.06
C VAL A 144 0.43 4.48 -10.93
N PRO A 145 0.27 3.58 -11.92
CA PRO A 145 0.88 2.26 -11.88
C PRO A 145 2.40 2.36 -12.01
N ASP A 146 3.12 1.56 -11.23
CA ASP A 146 4.58 1.37 -11.34
C ASP A 146 4.91 -0.12 -11.20
N TRP A 147 6.15 -0.50 -11.50
CA TRP A 147 6.67 -1.84 -11.39
C TRP A 147 7.76 -1.89 -10.32
N PRO A 148 7.78 -2.90 -9.43
CA PRO A 148 6.71 -3.87 -9.20
C PRO A 148 5.40 -3.20 -8.75
N TYR A 149 4.28 -3.92 -8.79
CA TYR A 149 2.96 -3.29 -8.62
C TYR A 149 2.74 -2.60 -7.26
N TRP A 150 3.45 -2.99 -6.19
CA TRP A 150 3.41 -2.27 -4.90
C TRP A 150 4.12 -0.91 -4.93
N GLU A 151 4.83 -0.57 -5.99
CA GLU A 151 5.32 0.80 -6.20
C GLU A 151 4.22 1.73 -6.75
N SER A 152 3.08 1.18 -7.13
CA SER A 152 1.94 1.96 -7.61
C SER A 152 1.39 2.85 -6.50
N SER A 153 1.01 4.07 -6.89
CA SER A 153 0.57 5.10 -5.96
C SER A 153 -0.77 5.70 -6.39
N LEU A 154 -1.43 6.41 -5.49
CA LEU A 154 -2.54 7.30 -5.80
C LEU A 154 -2.01 8.72 -5.97
N TYR A 155 -2.48 9.42 -6.98
CA TYR A 155 -2.13 10.80 -7.29
C TYR A 155 -3.38 11.68 -7.22
N ASP A 156 -3.26 12.81 -6.52
CA ASP A 156 -4.26 13.87 -6.55
C ASP A 156 -3.88 14.94 -7.60
N PRO A 157 -4.64 15.06 -8.70
CA PRO A 157 -4.35 16.05 -9.74
C PRO A 157 -4.54 17.50 -9.29
N VAL A 158 -5.25 17.74 -8.19
CA VAL A 158 -5.50 19.10 -7.65
C VAL A 158 -4.29 19.59 -6.87
N THR A 159 -3.78 18.77 -5.95
CA THR A 159 -2.70 19.17 -5.04
C THR A 159 -1.31 18.77 -5.53
N GLY A 160 -1.21 17.85 -6.50
CA GLY A 160 0.06 17.26 -6.93
C GLY A 160 0.61 16.20 -5.97
N GLN A 161 -0.16 15.85 -4.93
CA GLN A 161 0.26 14.88 -3.92
C GLN A 161 0.16 13.44 -4.41
N VAL A 162 1.07 12.62 -3.92
CA VAL A 162 1.17 11.19 -4.17
C VAL A 162 1.10 10.43 -2.84
N ILE A 163 0.25 9.42 -2.79
CA ILE A 163 0.03 8.53 -1.66
C ILE A 163 0.41 7.11 -2.10
N PRO A 164 1.42 6.45 -1.49
CA PRO A 164 1.83 5.09 -1.84
C PRO A 164 1.17 4.04 -0.90
N PRO A 165 -0.07 3.56 -1.18
CA PRO A 165 -0.84 2.74 -0.24
C PRO A 165 -0.17 1.40 0.10
N PHE A 166 0.63 0.83 -0.79
CA PHE A 166 1.37 -0.40 -0.48
C PHE A 166 2.55 -0.14 0.47
N HIS A 167 3.21 1.01 0.38
CA HIS A 167 4.23 1.39 1.37
C HIS A 167 3.61 1.63 2.74
N TRP A 168 2.39 2.17 2.78
CA TRP A 168 1.62 2.23 4.02
C TRP A 168 1.34 0.82 4.55
N ALA A 169 0.98 -0.14 3.68
CA ALA A 169 0.78 -1.52 4.10
C ALA A 169 2.07 -2.19 4.60
N ILE A 170 3.23 -1.94 3.98
CA ILE A 170 4.52 -2.44 4.46
C ILE A 170 4.80 -1.91 5.88
N LYS A 171 4.55 -0.61 6.12
CA LYS A 171 4.69 -0.01 7.45
C LYS A 171 3.74 -0.62 8.49
N LYS A 172 2.51 -0.99 8.13
CA LYS A 172 1.56 -1.66 9.04
C LYS A 172 2.16 -2.94 9.61
N PHE A 173 2.91 -3.66 8.78
CA PHE A 173 3.53 -4.94 9.12
C PHE A 173 4.92 -4.79 9.76
N SER A 174 5.18 -3.66 10.41
CA SER A 174 6.45 -3.36 11.06
C SER A 174 6.25 -2.68 12.41
N SER A 175 7.32 -2.52 13.18
CA SER A 175 7.31 -1.78 14.44
C SER A 175 6.91 -0.31 14.28
N TYR A 176 7.06 0.26 13.08
CA TYR A 176 6.70 1.66 12.80
C TYR A 176 5.19 1.88 12.79
N GLY A 177 4.43 1.06 12.05
CA GLY A 177 3.03 1.36 11.71
C GLY A 177 2.00 0.39 12.28
N VAL A 178 2.41 -0.60 13.08
CA VAL A 178 1.49 -1.63 13.61
C VAL A 178 0.30 -1.04 14.38
N ASP A 179 0.49 0.10 15.05
CA ASP A 179 -0.55 0.73 15.89
C ASP A 179 -1.08 2.06 15.32
N ASP A 180 -0.81 2.37 14.04
CA ASP A 180 -1.18 3.67 13.43
C ASP A 180 -2.71 3.91 13.35
N GLY A 181 -3.52 2.85 13.25
CA GLY A 181 -4.96 2.95 13.01
C GLY A 181 -5.28 3.56 11.63
N TYR A 182 -5.38 2.72 10.61
CA TYR A 182 -5.38 3.15 9.21
C TYR A 182 -6.66 3.87 8.78
N VAL A 183 -7.78 3.64 9.46
CA VAL A 183 -8.99 4.45 9.25
C VAL A 183 -8.75 5.91 9.63
N ALA A 184 -8.16 6.15 10.81
CA ALA A 184 -7.81 7.51 11.24
C ALA A 184 -6.75 8.13 10.32
N LYS A 185 -5.76 7.33 9.92
CA LYS A 185 -4.71 7.75 8.99
C LYS A 185 -5.25 8.17 7.62
N ILE A 186 -6.25 7.45 7.09
CA ILE A 186 -6.98 7.85 5.87
C ILE A 186 -7.69 9.19 6.11
N GLY A 187 -8.34 9.38 7.26
CA GLY A 187 -8.94 10.67 7.64
C GLY A 187 -7.94 11.83 7.58
N CYS A 188 -6.77 11.67 8.21
CA CYS A 188 -5.72 12.70 8.18
C CYS A 188 -5.20 12.98 6.76
N MET A 189 -5.12 11.96 5.89
CA MET A 189 -4.76 12.15 4.49
C MET A 189 -5.80 13.00 3.74
N LEU A 190 -7.09 12.74 3.97
CA LEU A 190 -8.16 13.54 3.35
C LEU A 190 -8.12 15.00 3.83
N ASP A 191 -7.92 15.22 5.13
CA ASP A 191 -7.78 16.56 5.69
C ASP A 191 -6.59 17.30 5.05
N ALA A 192 -5.43 16.65 4.95
CA ALA A 192 -4.24 17.21 4.32
C ALA A 192 -4.45 17.56 2.84
N LEU A 193 -5.17 16.71 2.08
CA LEU A 193 -5.53 16.99 0.68
C LEU A 193 -6.48 18.18 0.55
N ASN A 194 -7.41 18.36 1.49
CA ASN A 194 -8.37 19.45 1.48
C ASN A 194 -7.73 20.78 1.89
N ASP A 195 -6.86 20.76 2.90
CA ASP A 195 -6.10 21.93 3.33
C ASP A 195 -5.16 22.42 2.22
N SER A 196 -4.51 21.49 1.52
CA SER A 196 -3.60 21.81 0.41
C SER A 196 -4.32 22.29 -0.86
N ALA A 197 -5.62 22.04 -0.98
CA ALA A 197 -6.44 22.50 -2.09
C ALA A 197 -7.04 23.90 -1.85
N SER A 198 -6.91 24.42 -0.62
CA SER A 198 -7.38 25.77 -0.28
C SER A 198 -6.37 26.83 -0.75
N PRO A 199 -6.81 27.89 -1.44
CA PRO A 199 -5.94 28.92 -2.02
C PRO A 199 -5.24 29.81 -0.98
#